data_AF-A0AAP6H2V6-F1
#
_entry.id   AF-A0AAP6H2V6-F1
#
_cell.length_a   1.000
_cell.length_b   1.000
_cell.length_c   1.000
_cell.angle_alpha   90.00
_cell.angle_beta   90.00
_cell.angle_gamma   90.00
#
_symmetry.space_group_name_H-M   'P 1'
#
loop_
_entity.id
_entity.type
_entity.pdbx_description
1 polymer ?
#
loop_
_entity_poly.entity_id
_entity_poly.type
_entity_poly.pdbx_seq_one_letter_code
_entity_poly.pdbx_strand_id
1 'polypeptide(L)' 'MTEKINTQAFDVADHLRTPEEMAAYLDACILESDGDPAFITKALADIARAQD' A
#
# COMPACT_ATOMS: atom_id res chain seq x y z
N MET A 1 2.23 35.60 0.19
CA MET A 1 1.27 34.68 -0.47
C MET A 1 1.61 33.30 0.03
N THR A 2 0.82 32.73 0.94
CA THR A 2 1.08 31.37 1.46
C THR A 2 -0.03 30.48 0.93
N GLU A 3 0.16 29.92 -0.26
CA GLU A 3 -0.75 28.91 -0.80
C GLU A 3 -0.63 27.67 0.09
N LYS A 4 -1.75 27.33 0.77
CA LYS A 4 -1.85 26.09 1.53
C LYS A 4 -1.98 24.96 0.53
N ILE A 5 -0.91 24.18 0.40
CA ILE A 5 -0.90 22.98 -0.43
C ILE A 5 -1.90 21.99 0.20
N ASN A 6 -2.94 21.64 -0.53
CA ASN A 6 -3.95 20.68 -0.07
C ASN A 6 -3.42 19.27 -0.32
N THR A 7 -2.74 18.70 0.66
CA THR A 7 -2.26 17.32 0.60
C THR A 7 -3.39 16.39 1.02
N GLN A 8 -3.88 15.58 0.08
CA GLN A 8 -4.77 14.47 0.40
C GLN A 8 -3.94 13.30 0.95
N ALA A 9 -4.50 12.52 1.87
CA ALA A 9 -3.85 11.33 2.38
C ALA A 9 -3.72 10.34 1.22
N PHE A 10 -2.48 10.00 0.86
CA PHE A 10 -2.21 8.98 -0.14
C PHE A 10 -2.54 7.62 0.47
N ASP A 11 -3.62 7.01 0.00
CA ASP A 11 -4.02 5.67 0.42
C ASP A 11 -3.57 4.68 -0.66
N VAL A 12 -2.70 3.76 -0.29
CA VAL A 12 -2.16 2.74 -1.21
C VAL A 12 -3.29 1.88 -1.76
N ALA A 13 -4.37 1.66 -0.99
CA ALA A 13 -5.50 0.87 -1.43
C ALA A 13 -6.26 1.51 -2.60
N ASP A 14 -6.29 2.84 -2.74
CA ASP A 14 -6.97 3.53 -3.86
C ASP A 14 -6.18 3.39 -5.19
N HIS A 15 -4.88 3.13 -5.09
CA HIS A 15 -3.98 2.97 -6.23
C HIS A 15 -3.72 1.51 -6.59
N LEU A 16 -4.02 0.57 -5.69
CA LEU A 16 -3.95 -0.88 -5.93
C LEU A 16 -5.15 -1.36 -6.77
N ARG A 17 -5.31 -0.85 -8.00
CA ARG A 17 -6.47 -1.17 -8.85
C ARG A 17 -6.28 -2.44 -9.67
N THR A 18 -5.04 -2.82 -9.91
CA THR A 18 -4.71 -4.01 -10.70
C THR A 18 -4.05 -5.09 -9.83
N PRO A 19 -4.29 -6.38 -10.16
CA PRO A 19 -3.59 -7.48 -9.48
C PRO A 19 -2.07 -7.40 -9.63
N GLU A 20 -1.56 -6.78 -10.70
CA GLU A 20 -0.13 -6.55 -10.91
C GLU A 20 0.45 -5.55 -9.92
N GLU A 21 -0.25 -4.46 -9.63
CA GLU A 21 0.15 -3.49 -8.59
C GLU A 21 0.11 -4.11 -7.19
N MET A 22 -0.88 -4.95 -6.90
CA MET A 22 -0.96 -5.70 -5.64
C MET A 22 0.22 -6.66 -5.46
N ALA A 23 0.60 -7.36 -6.53
CA ALA A 23 1.77 -8.23 -6.51
C ALA A 23 3.07 -7.43 -6.31
N ALA A 24 3.24 -6.31 -7.00
CA ALA A 24 4.41 -5.44 -6.84
C ALA A 24 4.52 -4.84 -5.43
N TYR A 25 3.40 -4.42 -4.85
CA TYR A 25 3.35 -3.93 -3.47
C TYR A 25 3.68 -5.03 -2.46
N LEU A 26 3.12 -6.23 -2.64
CA LEU A 26 3.41 -7.38 -1.77
C LEU A 26 4.89 -7.79 -1.86
N ASP A 27 5.46 -7.82 -3.06
CA ASP A 27 6.87 -8.17 -3.28
C ASP A 27 7.82 -7.17 -2.60
N ALA A 28 7.53 -5.87 -2.74
CA ALA A 28 8.24 -4.81 -2.01
C ALA A 28 8.12 -4.99 -0.49
N CYS A 29 6.91 -5.31 0.01
CA CYS A 29 6.71 -5.56 1.44
C CYS A 29 7.46 -6.80 1.92
N ILE A 30 7.56 -7.86 1.11
CA ILE A 30 8.34 -9.05 1.43
C ILE A 30 9.82 -8.70 1.55
N LEU A 31 10.34 -7.96 0.57
CA LEU A 31 11.74 -7.54 0.56
C LEU A 31 12.09 -6.61 1.73
N GLU A 32 11.21 -5.67 2.07
CA GLU A 32 11.43 -4.70 3.15
C GLU A 32 11.12 -5.24 4.55
N SER A 33 10.35 -6.32 4.67
CA SER A 33 9.95 -6.87 5.98
C SER A 33 11.13 -7.38 6.83
N ASP A 34 12.29 -7.67 6.24
CA ASP A 34 13.43 -8.32 6.91
C ASP A 34 13.03 -9.60 7.69
N GLY A 35 11.96 -10.27 7.25
CA GLY A 35 11.40 -11.44 7.91
C GLY A 35 10.33 -11.15 8.98
N ASP A 36 9.81 -9.92 9.08
CA ASP A 36 8.70 -9.57 9.96
C ASP A 36 7.34 -10.00 9.37
N PRO A 37 6.67 -11.01 9.96
CA PRO A 37 5.40 -11.51 9.42
C PRO A 37 4.23 -10.56 9.67
N ALA A 38 4.33 -9.65 10.66
CA ALA A 38 3.27 -8.69 10.93
C ALA A 38 3.19 -7.62 9.83
N PHE A 39 4.33 -7.25 9.25
CA PHE A 39 4.43 -6.35 8.11
C PHE A 39 3.73 -6.92 6.87
N ILE A 40 4.01 -8.19 6.52
CA ILE A 40 3.35 -8.89 5.41
C ILE A 40 1.84 -8.97 5.63
N THR A 41 1.43 -9.31 6.86
CA THR A 41 0.01 -9.43 7.21
C THR A 41 -0.71 -8.09 7.02
N LYS A 42 -0.06 -6.98 7.35
CA LYS A 42 -0.62 -5.65 7.14
C LYS A 42 -0.74 -5.31 5.65
N ALA A 43 0.28 -5.58 4.86
CA ALA A 43 0.25 -5.39 3.41
C ALA A 43 -0.88 -6.19 2.75
N LEU A 44 -1.08 -7.45 3.15
CA LEU A 44 -2.19 -8.29 2.69
C LEU A 44 -3.56 -7.73 3.10
N ALA A 45 -3.69 -7.18 4.31
CA ALA A 45 -4.92 -6.55 4.75
C ALA A 45 -5.25 -5.29 3.93
N ASP A 46 -4.24 -4.52 3.52
CA ASP A 46 -4.42 -3.34 2.67
C ASP A 46 -4.79 -3.74 1.23
N ILE A 47 -4.18 -4.79 0.67
CA ILE A 47 -4.58 -5.40 -0.62
C ILE A 47 -6.04 -5.90 -0.57
N ALA A 48 -6.44 -6.54 0.53
CA ALA A 48 -7.80 -7.03 0.69
C ALA A 48 -8.84 -5.89 0.73
N ARG A 49 -8.49 -4.72 1.28
CA ARG A 49 -9.34 -3.52 1.23
C ARG A 49 -9.41 -2.88 -0.16
N ALA A 50 -8.35 -3.01 -0.96
CA ALA A 50 -8.29 -2.46 -2.31
C ALA A 50 -9.14 -3.25 -3.33
N GLN A 51 -9.40 -4.53 -3.07
CA GLN A 51 -10.22 -5.38 -3.93
C GLN A 51 -11.74 -5.23 -3.72
N ASP A 52 -12.18 -4.58 -2.63
CA ASP A 52 -13.60 -4.45 -2.27
C ASP A 52 -14.36 -3.43 -3.15
#